data_AF-A0A1H0T423-F1
#
_entry.id   AF-A0A1H0T423-F1
#
_cell.length_a   1.000
_cell.length_b   1.000
_cell.length_c   1.000
_cell.angle_alpha   90.00
_cell.angle_beta   90.00
_cell.angle_gamma   90.00
#
_symmetry.space_group_name_H-M   'P 1'
#
loop_
_entity.id
_entity.type
_entity.pdbx_description
1 polymer ?
#
loop_
_entity_poly.entity_id
_entity_poly.type
_entity_poly.pdbx_seq_one_letter_code
_entity_poly.pdbx_strand_id
1 'polypeptide(L)'
;MKVIIYINTVILAVVVNMLSLIMYIYLIKEGNVVFIMFLVLIGVVNRQIIDNGKNLNKKKKTIIYSSFFLMLAIGLAYGTYYYKINI
;
A
#
# COMPACT_ATOMS: atom_id res chain seq x y z
N MET A 1 5.77 0.36 23.57
CA MET A 1 4.76 1.08 22.76
C MET A 1 4.25 0.34 21.50
N LYS A 2 4.78 -0.83 21.11
CA LYS A 2 4.33 -1.58 19.91
C LYS A 2 2.85 -2.03 19.93
N VAL A 3 2.23 -2.16 21.11
CA VAL A 3 0.98 -2.94 21.26
C VAL A 3 -0.28 -2.20 20.80
N ILE A 4 -0.32 -0.86 20.85
CA ILE A 4 -1.57 -0.10 20.69
C ILE A 4 -1.98 0.00 19.21
N ILE A 5 -1.02 0.22 18.30
CA ILE A 5 -1.29 0.45 16.88
C ILE A 5 -1.81 -0.84 16.20
N TYR A 6 -1.38 -2.02 16.68
CA TYR A 6 -1.76 -3.31 16.09
C TYR A 6 -3.05 -3.93 16.65
N ILE A 7 -3.79 -3.22 17.52
CA ILE A 7 -5.09 -3.70 18.04
C ILE A 7 -6.07 -3.95 16.89
N ASN A 8 -6.06 -3.08 15.88
CA ASN A 8 -6.85 -3.25 14.65
C ASN A 8 -5.96 -3.32 13.41
N THR A 9 -5.23 -4.44 13.29
CA THR A 9 -4.23 -4.67 12.24
C THR A 9 -4.76 -4.49 10.81
N VAL A 10 -6.01 -4.88 10.55
CA VAL A 10 -6.60 -4.77 9.21
C VAL A 10 -6.82 -3.32 8.82
N ILE A 11 -7.44 -2.53 9.71
CA ILE A 11 -7.66 -1.11 9.45
C ILE A 11 -6.32 -0.40 9.25
N LEU A 12 -5.33 -0.68 10.09
CA LEU A 12 -4.00 -0.09 9.95
C LEU A 12 -3.39 -0.35 8.56
N ALA A 13 -3.39 -1.60 8.10
CA ALA A 13 -2.84 -1.96 6.79
C ALA A 13 -3.59 -1.26 5.65
N VAL A 14 -4.92 -1.23 5.72
CA VAL A 14 -5.76 -0.57 4.71
C VAL A 14 -5.48 0.93 4.66
N VAL A 15 -5.35 1.59 5.81
CA VAL A 15 -5.01 3.02 5.89
C VAL A 15 -3.62 3.29 5.30
N VAL A 16 -2.62 2.45 5.63
CA VAL A 16 -1.28 2.55 5.05
C VAL A 16 -1.31 2.41 3.53
N ASN A 17 -2.09 1.46 3.00
CA ASN A 17 -2.24 1.26 1.56
C ASN A 17 -2.96 2.44 0.88
N MET A 18 -3.97 3.05 1.52
CA MET A 18 -4.62 4.26 0.99
C MET A 18 -3.65 5.45 0.93
N LEU A 19 -2.92 5.72 2.01
CA LEU A 19 -1.92 6.80 2.05
C LEU A 19 -0.83 6.59 1.00
N SER A 20 -0.39 5.34 0.85
CA SER A 20 0.57 4.93 -0.16
C SER A 20 0.06 5.18 -1.58
N LEU A 21 -1.22 4.92 -1.86
CA LEU A 21 -1.84 5.22 -3.15
C LEU A 21 -1.83 6.72 -3.46
N ILE A 22 -2.18 7.55 -2.46
CA ILE A 22 -2.21 9.02 -2.62
C ILE A 22 -0.80 9.53 -2.95
N MET A 23 0.20 9.10 -2.17
CA MET A 23 1.60 9.45 -2.40
C MET A 23 2.07 8.98 -3.78
N TYR A 24 1.64 7.80 -4.20
CA TYR A 24 1.99 7.26 -5.48
C TYR A 24 1.40 8.06 -6.66
N ILE A 25 0.12 8.45 -6.58
CA ILE A 25 -0.52 9.35 -7.56
C ILE A 25 0.22 10.69 -7.64
N TYR A 26 0.63 11.23 -6.48
CA TYR A 26 1.39 12.48 -6.42
C TYR A 26 2.77 12.34 -7.11
N LEU A 27 3.52 11.27 -6.82
CA LEU A 27 4.84 11.02 -7.43
C LEU A 27 4.78 10.86 -8.95
N ILE A 28 3.73 10.23 -9.48
CA ILE A 28 3.52 10.14 -10.94
C ILE A 28 3.36 11.53 -11.54
N LYS A 29 2.56 12.40 -10.93
CA LYS A 29 2.32 13.76 -11.44
C LYS A 29 3.59 14.61 -11.48
N GLU A 30 4.49 14.41 -10.52
CA GLU A 30 5.78 15.09 -10.45
C GLU A 30 6.85 14.45 -11.36
N GLY A 31 6.51 13.39 -12.11
CA GLY A 31 7.45 12.70 -13.02
C GLY A 31 8.56 11.92 -12.30
N ASN A 32 8.37 11.57 -11.04
CA ASN A 32 9.43 11.00 -10.21
C ASN A 32 9.53 9.47 -10.35
N VAL A 33 10.69 8.97 -10.80
CA VAL A 33 10.90 7.55 -11.19
C VAL A 33 11.22 6.64 -9.99
N VAL A 34 11.29 7.17 -8.76
CA VAL A 34 11.61 6.41 -7.53
C VAL A 34 10.49 5.43 -7.11
N PHE A 35 9.45 5.27 -7.93
CA PHE A 35 8.32 4.38 -7.76
C PHE A 35 8.66 2.96 -7.29
N ILE A 36 9.59 2.29 -7.96
CA ILE A 36 9.91 0.87 -7.68
C ILE A 36 10.43 0.71 -6.24
N MET A 37 11.23 1.66 -5.76
CA MET A 37 11.73 1.67 -4.38
C MET A 37 10.58 1.88 -3.37
N PHE A 38 9.64 2.77 -3.70
CA PHE A 38 8.48 3.03 -2.85
C PHE A 38 7.58 1.78 -2.70
N LEU A 39 7.39 1.00 -3.77
CA LEU A 39 6.63 -0.25 -3.71
C LEU A 39 7.24 -1.29 -2.79
N VAL A 40 8.56 -1.47 -2.86
CA VAL A 40 9.29 -2.43 -2.02
C VAL A 40 9.11 -2.06 -0.55
N LEU A 41 9.21 -0.77 -0.22
CA LEU A 41 9.00 -0.28 1.15
C LEU A 41 7.59 -0.58 1.67
N ILE A 42 6.54 -0.33 0.88
CA ILE A 42 5.15 -0.62 1.30
C ILE A 42 4.94 -2.12 1.50
N GLY A 43 5.54 -2.96 0.65
CA GLY A 43 5.53 -4.42 0.83
C GLY A 43 6.15 -4.84 2.17
N VAL A 44 7.30 -4.26 2.52
CA VAL A 44 7.97 -4.50 3.82
C VAL A 44 7.09 -4.03 4.98
N VAL A 45 6.47 -2.84 4.88
CA VAL A 45 5.57 -2.31 5.91
C VAL A 45 4.36 -3.22 6.11
N ASN A 46 3.68 -3.67 5.04
CA ASN A 46 2.56 -4.60 5.15
C ASN A 46 2.98 -5.92 5.80
N ARG A 47 4.17 -6.44 5.47
CA ARG A 47 4.71 -7.63 6.13
C ARG A 47 4.93 -7.41 7.62
N GLN A 48 5.52 -6.28 8.01
CA GLN A 48 5.70 -5.93 9.42
C GLN A 48 4.36 -5.77 10.15
N ILE A 49 3.33 -5.24 9.49
CA ILE A 49 1.98 -5.13 10.07
C ILE A 49 1.38 -6.52 10.32
N ILE A 50 1.58 -7.46 9.40
CA ILE A 50 1.14 -8.85 9.56
C ILE A 50 1.92 -9.54 10.69
N ASP A 51 3.24 -9.39 10.74
CA ASP A 51 4.10 -10.08 11.71
C ASP A 51 3.86 -9.58 13.15
N ASN A 52 3.54 -8.30 13.31
CA ASN A 52 3.26 -7.69 14.63
C ASN A 52 1.76 -7.68 15.00
N GLY A 53 0.88 -8.12 14.10
CA GLY A 53 -0.57 -8.09 14.27
C GLY A 53 -1.08 -9.08 15.31
N LYS A 54 -1.95 -8.64 16.23
CA LYS A 54 -2.64 -9.53 17.18
C LYS A 54 -3.93 -10.08 16.55
N ASN A 55 -4.26 -11.35 16.83
CA ASN A 55 -5.52 -11.99 16.40
C ASN A 55 -5.77 -11.97 14.88
N LEU A 56 -4.72 -12.19 14.09
CA LEU A 56 -4.81 -12.33 12.63
C LEU A 56 -5.20 -13.75 12.23
N ASN A 57 -6.39 -13.89 11.65
CA ASN A 57 -6.82 -15.13 10.99
C ASN A 57 -6.53 -15.07 9.48
N LYS A 58 -6.75 -16.20 8.78
CA LYS A 58 -6.53 -16.31 7.34
C LYS A 58 -7.33 -15.25 6.56
N LYS A 59 -8.61 -15.03 6.91
CA LYS A 59 -9.48 -14.01 6.27
C LYS A 59 -8.90 -12.60 6.38
N LYS A 60 -8.45 -12.19 7.57
CA LYS A 60 -7.85 -10.86 7.81
C LYS A 60 -6.56 -10.67 7.01
N LYS A 61 -5.70 -11.69 6.94
CA LYS A 61 -4.49 -11.65 6.10
C LYS A 61 -4.84 -11.49 4.62
N THR A 62 -5.86 -12.22 4.14
CA THR A 62 -6.35 -12.06 2.76
C THR A 62 -6.81 -10.63 2.50
N ILE A 63 -7.57 -10.00 3.40
CA ILE A 63 -8.00 -8.60 3.25
C ILE A 63 -6.80 -7.65 3.12
N ILE A 64 -5.77 -7.82 3.96
CA ILE A 64 -4.56 -7.02 3.91
C ILE A 64 -3.88 -7.16 2.54
N TYR A 65 -3.62 -8.39 2.09
CA TYR A 65 -3.00 -8.62 0.79
C TYR A 65 -3.86 -8.10 -0.38
N SER A 66 -5.17 -8.34 -0.35
CA SER A 66 -6.08 -7.82 -1.37
C SER A 66 -6.06 -6.30 -1.43
N SER A 67 -6.03 -5.61 -0.29
CA SER A 67 -5.94 -4.14 -0.26
C SER A 67 -4.61 -3.62 -0.84
N PHE A 68 -3.51 -4.34 -0.60
CA PHE A 68 -2.20 -4.00 -1.17
C PHE A 68 -2.18 -4.22 -2.69
N PHE A 69 -2.68 -5.34 -3.19
CA PHE A 69 -2.77 -5.58 -4.63
C PHE A 69 -3.73 -4.63 -5.33
N LEU A 70 -4.84 -4.25 -4.68
CA LEU A 70 -5.76 -3.24 -5.21
C LEU A 70 -5.06 -1.88 -5.36
N MET A 71 -4.31 -1.46 -4.34
CA MET A 71 -3.47 -0.25 -4.39
C MET A 71 -2.49 -0.29 -5.56
N LEU A 72 -1.78 -1.41 -5.76
CA LEU A 72 -0.87 -1.60 -6.89
C LEU A 72 -1.58 -1.48 -8.24
N ALA A 73 -2.71 -2.17 -8.40
CA ALA A 73 -3.46 -2.19 -9.65
C ALA A 73 -3.97 -0.79 -10.03
N ILE A 74 -4.59 -0.07 -9.08
CA ILE A 74 -5.06 1.31 -9.29
C ILE A 74 -3.86 2.20 -9.63
N GLY A 75 -2.75 2.01 -8.92
CA GLY A 75 -1.55 2.77 -9.17
C GLY A 75 -1.01 2.58 -10.59
N LEU A 76 -0.77 1.35 -11.00
CA LEU A 76 -0.25 1.06 -12.35
C LEU A 76 -1.21 1.58 -13.43
N ALA A 77 -2.52 1.41 -13.26
CA ALA A 77 -3.53 1.92 -14.18
C ALA A 77 -3.51 3.45 -14.29
N TYR A 78 -3.33 4.16 -13.17
CA TYR A 78 -3.22 5.62 -13.18
C TYR A 78 -1.92 6.09 -13.87
N GLY A 79 -0.80 5.41 -13.60
CA GLY A 79 0.48 5.72 -14.23
C GLY A 79 0.45 5.55 -15.74
N THR A 80 -0.10 4.43 -16.24
CA THR A 80 -0.24 4.19 -17.69
C THR A 80 -1.17 5.19 -18.36
N TYR A 81 -2.28 5.54 -17.71
CA TYR A 81 -3.20 6.58 -18.18
C TYR A 81 -2.51 7.95 -18.27
N TYR A 82 -1.79 8.37 -17.22
CA TYR A 82 -1.11 9.66 -17.18
C TYR A 82 0.01 9.76 -18.22
N TYR A 83 0.78 8.69 -18.40
CA TYR A 83 1.83 8.62 -19.41
C TYR A 83 1.26 8.74 -20.83
N LYS A 84 0.11 8.11 -21.11
CA LYS A 84 -0.57 8.17 -22.41
C LYS A 84 -1.10 9.56 -22.76
N ILE A 85 -1.43 10.39 -21.79
CA ILE A 85 -1.99 11.74 -22.04
C ILE A 85 -0.89 12.79 -22.22
N ASN A 86 0.25 12.64 -21.55
CA ASN A 86 1.33 13.62 -21.57
C ASN A 86 2.42 13.34 -22.64
N ILE A 87 2.17 12.39 -23.54
CA ILE A 87 3.01 12.04 -24.71
C ILE A 87 2.13 12.10 -25.95
#